data_AF-A0A5G2QJI9-F1
#
_entry.id   AF-A0A5G2QJI9-F1
#
_cell.length_a   1.000
_cell.length_b   1.000
_cell.length_c   1.000
_cell.angle_alpha   90.00
_cell.angle_beta   90.00
_cell.angle_gamma   90.00
#
_symmetry.space_group_name_H-M   'P 1'
#
loop_
_entity.id
_entity.type
_entity.pdbx_description
1 polymer ?
#
loop_
_entity_poly.entity_id
_entity_poly.type
_entity_poly.pdbx_seq_one_letter_code
_entity_poly.pdbx_strand_id
1 'polypeptide(L)'
;MALSRVCWARAALWGSAVPPGPYVARKLQFVRSGLAWGAPRYLFPRQLLIQHFWTPKQQIDFLDIYHALRNQSHPEILSYLERVIPLISDAGLQWHMTELCSKMQRGTHPSKHDILALRECFSDHPLGMNQLQALQMRALSRAMLLTPYLPSVLLRHRLKTHTTVIHQLDQALAKLGIGQLTAQEVKSACYLRGLNSTHIAEERCRTWLGEWLQISCSLKDAELSLLLHSVVLLSINYTGTGR
;
A
#
# COMPACT_ATOMS: atom_id res chain seq x y z
N MET A 1 15.30 -29.75 13.56
CA MET A 1 16.56 -29.07 13.23
C MET A 1 16.78 -29.14 11.73
N ALA A 2 16.39 -28.09 11.00
CA ALA A 2 16.84 -27.76 9.65
C ALA A 2 16.43 -26.31 9.41
N LEU A 3 17.26 -25.39 9.91
CA LEU A 3 17.14 -23.96 9.73
C LEU A 3 17.54 -23.57 8.31
N SER A 4 17.04 -22.41 7.89
CA SER A 4 17.73 -21.46 7.01
C SER A 4 17.79 -21.81 5.53
N ARG A 5 16.93 -21.16 4.74
CA ARG A 5 17.25 -20.58 3.41
C ARG A 5 16.09 -19.80 2.78
N VAL A 6 15.44 -18.90 3.52
CA VAL A 6 14.87 -17.68 2.91
C VAL A 6 15.02 -16.57 3.95
N CYS A 7 16.24 -16.01 4.02
CA CYS A 7 16.52 -14.82 4.81
C CYS A 7 15.67 -13.67 4.27
N TRP A 8 14.66 -13.33 5.04
CA TRP A 8 13.92 -12.07 4.97
C TRP A 8 14.91 -10.91 4.79
N ALA A 9 14.70 -10.15 3.71
CA ALA A 9 15.42 -8.92 3.45
C ALA A 9 15.25 -7.98 4.66
N ARG A 10 16.37 -7.73 5.34
CA ARG A 10 16.51 -6.85 6.49
C ARG A 10 16.10 -5.42 6.14
N ALA A 11 15.39 -4.80 7.08
CA ALA A 11 15.61 -3.43 7.57
C ALA A 11 16.06 -2.38 6.53
N ALA A 12 15.13 -1.88 5.71
CA ALA A 12 15.28 -0.59 5.00
C ALA A 12 13.93 0.08 4.67
N LEU A 13 12.84 -0.28 5.36
CA LEU A 13 11.48 0.18 5.00
C LEU A 13 10.77 1.01 6.07
N TRP A 14 11.33 1.21 7.26
CA TRP A 14 10.62 1.87 8.36
C TRP A 14 11.54 2.80 9.19
N GLY A 15 12.32 3.64 8.52
CA GLY A 15 13.11 4.71 9.15
C GLY A 15 12.74 6.07 8.56
N SER A 16 11.54 6.57 8.84
CA SER A 16 11.22 7.98 8.59
C SER A 16 11.24 8.70 9.93
N ALA A 17 12.33 9.45 10.17
CA ALA A 17 12.39 10.44 11.23
C ALA A 17 11.35 11.53 10.94
N VAL A 18 10.37 11.66 11.84
CA VAL A 18 9.47 12.82 11.89
C VAL A 18 10.30 14.02 12.40
N PRO A 19 10.25 15.20 11.77
CA PRO A 19 10.96 16.37 12.30
C PRO A 19 10.27 16.85 13.60
N PRO A 20 11.02 17.21 14.66
CA PRO A 20 10.42 17.74 15.88
C PRO A 20 9.99 19.20 15.66
N GLY A 21 8.75 19.53 16.04
CA GLY A 21 8.25 20.90 16.18
C GLY A 21 8.90 21.65 17.36
N PRO A 22 8.70 22.97 17.48
CA PRO A 22 9.57 23.85 18.26
C PRO A 22 9.46 23.62 19.77
N TYR A 23 10.63 23.67 20.40
CA TYR A 23 10.90 23.43 21.80
C TYR A 23 10.16 24.41 22.73
N VAL A 24 9.37 23.88 23.66
CA VAL A 24 9.04 24.56 24.92
C VAL A 24 9.95 23.97 26.01
N ALA A 25 10.96 24.74 26.39
CA ALA A 25 11.89 24.37 27.45
C ALA A 25 11.19 24.45 28.82
N ARG A 26 10.72 23.32 29.35
CA ARG A 26 10.35 23.20 30.76
C ARG A 26 11.46 22.45 31.49
N LYS A 27 12.24 23.19 32.29
CA LYS A 27 13.21 22.63 33.25
C LYS A 27 12.50 21.58 34.11
N LEU A 28 12.92 20.32 34.00
CA LEU A 28 12.54 19.26 34.92
C LEU A 28 13.82 18.78 35.60
N GLN A 29 13.82 18.99 36.91
CA GLN A 29 14.89 18.63 37.83
C GLN A 29 15.17 17.14 37.76
N PHE A 30 16.44 16.79 37.65
CA PHE A 30 16.95 15.43 37.73
C PHE A 30 16.75 14.90 39.16
N VAL A 31 15.70 14.12 39.39
CA VAL A 31 15.64 13.19 40.52
C VAL A 31 16.14 11.84 40.02
N ARG A 32 17.31 11.44 40.54
CA ARG A 32 17.91 10.12 40.35
C ARG A 32 16.92 9.03 40.74
N SER A 33 16.52 8.19 39.80
CA SER A 33 15.95 6.87 40.09
C SER A 33 16.24 5.89 38.95
N GLY A 34 16.77 4.73 39.34
CA GLY A 34 16.95 3.47 38.60
C GLY A 34 17.03 3.49 37.08
N LEU A 35 18.21 3.18 36.53
CA LEU A 35 18.40 2.79 35.14
C LEU A 35 17.65 1.49 34.80
N ALA A 36 16.36 1.61 34.48
CA ALA A 36 15.61 0.59 33.76
C ALA A 36 15.90 0.74 32.25
N TRP A 37 17.01 0.18 31.79
CA TRP A 37 17.41 0.14 30.37
C TRP A 37 16.40 -0.58 29.43
N GLY A 38 15.26 -1.07 29.95
CA GLY A 38 14.17 -1.66 29.17
C GLY A 38 12.96 -0.73 28.94
N ALA A 39 12.82 0.38 29.67
CA ALA A 39 11.61 1.20 29.66
C ALA A 39 11.37 2.02 28.36
N PRO A 40 12.38 2.62 27.69
CA PRO A 40 12.14 3.47 26.51
C PRO A 40 11.50 2.72 25.33
N ARG A 41 11.76 1.42 25.21
CA ARG A 41 11.34 0.61 24.05
C ARG A 41 9.84 0.31 24.04
N TYR A 42 9.23 0.18 25.22
CA TYR A 42 7.78 -0.03 25.37
C TYR A 42 6.98 1.28 25.32
N LEU A 43 7.63 2.43 25.41
CA LEU A 43 6.99 3.74 25.27
C LEU A 43 6.73 4.13 23.81
N PHE A 44 7.54 3.60 22.88
CA PHE A 44 7.41 3.84 21.43
C PHE A 44 7.41 2.53 20.62
N PRO A 45 6.45 1.62 20.88
CA PRO A 45 6.44 0.28 20.30
C PRO A 45 6.37 0.31 18.77
N ARG A 46 5.70 1.29 18.15
CA ARG A 46 5.61 1.46 16.69
C ARG A 46 6.93 1.80 16.02
N GLN A 47 7.82 2.50 16.73
CA GLN A 47 9.08 3.01 16.21
C GLN A 47 10.27 2.12 16.57
N LEU A 48 10.19 1.39 17.71
CA LEU A 48 11.34 0.72 18.32
C LEU A 48 11.21 -0.81 18.41
N LEU A 49 10.01 -1.36 18.15
CA LEU A 49 9.77 -2.80 18.14
C LEU A 49 9.40 -3.26 16.72
N ILE A 50 9.92 -4.43 16.34
CA ILE A 50 9.40 -5.16 15.18
C ILE A 50 8.05 -5.77 15.54
N GLN A 51 7.19 -5.98 14.55
CA GLN A 51 5.81 -6.46 14.70
C GLN A 51 5.67 -7.71 15.59
N HIS A 52 6.67 -8.60 15.57
CA HIS A 52 6.71 -9.81 16.41
C HIS A 52 6.61 -9.54 17.92
N PHE A 53 7.06 -8.37 18.39
CA PHE A 53 7.00 -8.00 19.81
C PHE A 53 5.76 -7.16 20.16
N TRP A 54 4.88 -6.88 19.20
CA TRP A 54 3.62 -6.17 19.46
C TRP A 54 2.58 -7.14 20.02
N THR A 55 1.79 -6.68 20.98
CA THR A 55 0.61 -7.44 21.43
C THR A 55 -0.42 -7.54 20.30
N PRO A 56 -1.32 -8.54 20.31
CA PRO A 56 -2.36 -8.65 19.28
C PRO A 56 -3.20 -7.37 19.13
N LYS A 57 -3.52 -6.70 20.25
CA LYS A 57 -4.21 -5.40 20.23
C LYS A 57 -3.37 -4.30 19.56
N GLN A 58 -2.09 -4.19 19.93
CA GLN A 58 -1.18 -3.21 19.31
C GLN A 58 -1.02 -3.43 17.82
N GLN A 59 -0.98 -4.69 17.36
CA GLN A 59 -0.90 -5.00 15.93
C GLN A 59 -2.10 -4.42 15.18
N ILE A 60 -3.32 -4.63 15.68
CA ILE A 60 -4.54 -4.08 15.08
C ILE A 60 -4.49 -2.55 15.10
N ASP A 61 -4.27 -1.95 16.27
CA ASP A 61 -4.24 -0.49 16.44
C ASP A 61 -3.22 0.18 15.51
N PHE A 62 -2.02 -0.39 15.38
CA PHE A 62 -0.97 0.21 14.55
C PHE A 62 -1.23 0.05 13.07
N LEU A 63 -1.76 -1.11 12.65
CA LEU A 63 -2.19 -1.33 11.26
C LEU A 63 -3.33 -0.38 10.89
N ASP A 64 -4.27 -0.11 11.79
CA ASP A 64 -5.33 0.87 11.53
C ASP A 64 -4.77 2.30 11.40
N ILE A 65 -3.79 2.70 12.22
CA ILE A 65 -3.14 4.00 12.08
C ILE A 65 -2.41 4.13 10.74
N TYR A 66 -1.65 3.11 10.35
CA TYR A 66 -0.95 3.13 9.05
C TYR A 66 -1.93 3.13 7.88
N HIS A 67 -3.04 2.40 7.99
CA HIS A 67 -4.08 2.40 6.97
C HIS A 67 -4.77 3.77 6.88
N ALA A 68 -5.02 4.44 8.01
CA ALA A 68 -5.54 5.80 8.01
C ALA A 68 -4.60 6.80 7.31
N LEU A 69 -3.28 6.66 7.52
CA LEU A 69 -2.27 7.47 6.81
C LEU A 69 -2.25 7.20 5.30
N ARG A 70 -2.38 5.93 4.89
CA ARG A 70 -2.56 5.54 3.48
C ARG A 70 -3.80 6.20 2.88
N ASN A 71 -4.94 6.11 3.57
CA ASN A 71 -6.23 6.64 3.11
C ASN A 71 -6.22 8.15 2.84
N GLN A 72 -5.41 8.93 3.56
CA GLN A 72 -5.29 10.38 3.33
C GLN A 72 -4.85 10.72 1.90
N SER A 73 -4.14 9.81 1.23
CA SER A 73 -3.67 10.03 -0.15
C SER A 73 -4.66 9.61 -1.23
N HIS A 74 -5.71 8.86 -0.90
CA HIS A 74 -6.64 8.30 -1.89
C HIS A 74 -7.39 9.37 -2.70
N PRO A 75 -7.94 10.45 -2.09
CA PRO A 75 -8.64 11.48 -2.86
C PRO A 75 -7.73 12.19 -3.87
N GLU A 76 -6.45 12.40 -3.52
CA GLU A 76 -5.47 13.01 -4.42
C GLU A 76 -5.20 12.10 -5.65
N ILE A 77 -5.11 10.79 -5.43
CA ILE A 77 -4.89 9.80 -6.49
C ILE A 77 -6.10 9.74 -7.42
N LEU A 78 -7.31 9.71 -6.88
CA LEU A 78 -8.54 9.68 -7.68
C LEU A 78 -8.75 10.98 -8.46
N SER A 79 -8.53 12.14 -7.82
CA SER A 79 -8.60 13.44 -8.49
C SER A 79 -7.60 13.54 -9.64
N TYR A 80 -6.41 12.96 -9.50
CA TYR A 80 -5.44 12.90 -10.60
C TYR A 80 -5.94 12.03 -11.76
N LEU A 81 -6.52 10.86 -11.49
CA LEU A 81 -7.10 9.99 -12.53
C LEU A 81 -8.19 10.72 -13.32
N GLU A 82 -9.09 11.42 -12.63
CA GLU A 82 -10.14 12.24 -13.25
C GLU A 82 -9.55 13.34 -14.14
N ARG A 83 -8.51 14.03 -13.67
CA ARG A 83 -7.82 15.08 -14.45
C ARG A 83 -7.11 14.56 -15.70
N VAL A 84 -6.78 13.27 -15.73
CA VAL A 84 -6.10 12.65 -16.87
C VAL A 84 -7.09 12.18 -17.94
N ILE A 85 -8.38 12.02 -17.62
CA ILE A 85 -9.44 11.59 -18.57
C ILE A 85 -9.40 12.38 -19.89
N PRO A 86 -9.29 13.73 -19.91
CA PRO A 86 -9.25 14.49 -21.17
C PRO A 86 -7.98 14.28 -21.99
N LEU A 87 -6.92 13.70 -21.41
CA LEU A 87 -5.64 13.43 -22.08
C LEU A 87 -5.62 12.07 -22.79
N ILE A 88 -6.61 11.21 -22.53
CA ILE A 88 -6.71 9.89 -23.15
C ILE A 88 -7.26 10.07 -24.56
N SER A 89 -6.48 9.68 -25.58
CA SER A 89 -6.87 9.85 -26.98
C SER A 89 -7.92 8.83 -27.45
N ASP A 90 -7.91 7.61 -26.91
CA ASP A 90 -8.87 6.57 -27.25
C ASP A 90 -10.21 6.80 -26.52
N ALA A 91 -11.29 6.93 -27.28
CA ALA A 91 -12.62 7.23 -26.74
C ALA A 91 -13.18 6.09 -25.86
N GLY A 92 -12.83 4.83 -26.16
CA GLY A 92 -13.23 3.68 -25.37
C GLY A 92 -12.54 3.66 -24.01
N LEU A 93 -11.22 3.85 -23.98
CA LEU A 93 -10.44 3.96 -22.75
C LEU A 93 -10.85 5.17 -21.92
N GLN A 94 -11.15 6.30 -22.57
CA GLN A 94 -11.67 7.49 -21.91
C GLN A 94 -13.01 7.21 -21.20
N TRP A 95 -13.93 6.53 -21.88
CA TRP A 95 -15.19 6.10 -21.30
C TRP A 95 -14.98 5.14 -20.13
N HIS A 96 -14.12 4.11 -20.29
CA HIS A 96 -13.80 3.16 -19.23
C HIS A 96 -13.20 3.83 -17.99
N MET A 97 -12.31 4.81 -18.17
CA MET A 97 -11.71 5.54 -17.06
C MET A 97 -12.75 6.39 -16.32
N THR A 98 -13.65 7.04 -17.09
CA THR A 98 -14.76 7.82 -16.54
C THR A 98 -15.70 6.94 -15.72
N GLU A 99 -16.06 5.77 -16.25
CA GLU A 99 -16.94 4.85 -15.55
C GLU A 99 -16.27 4.24 -14.31
N LEU A 100 -14.97 3.95 -14.37
CA LEU A 100 -14.23 3.50 -13.18
C LEU A 100 -14.25 4.57 -12.08
N CYS A 101 -13.96 5.84 -12.42
CA CYS A 101 -14.01 6.94 -11.44
C CYS A 101 -15.43 7.13 -10.88
N SER A 102 -16.46 7.05 -11.73
CA SER A 102 -17.87 7.14 -11.31
C SER A 102 -18.25 6.03 -10.34
N LYS A 103 -17.81 4.78 -10.58
CA LYS A 103 -17.99 3.65 -9.64
C LYS A 103 -17.31 3.93 -8.30
N MET A 104 -16.10 4.50 -8.31
CA MET A 104 -15.37 4.80 -7.07
C MET A 104 -16.12 5.83 -6.23
N GLN A 105 -16.62 6.89 -6.86
CA GLN A 105 -17.41 7.93 -6.20
C GLN A 105 -18.73 7.39 -5.62
N ARG A 106 -19.38 6.42 -6.29
CA ARG A 106 -20.60 5.74 -5.80
C ARG A 106 -20.34 4.74 -4.67
N GLY A 107 -19.09 4.53 -4.26
CA GLY A 107 -18.76 3.52 -3.26
C GLY A 107 -18.84 2.07 -3.77
N THR A 108 -18.86 1.88 -5.10
CA THR A 108 -18.92 0.53 -5.71
C THR A 108 -17.52 -0.06 -5.85
N HIS A 109 -17.35 -1.34 -5.50
CA HIS A 109 -16.09 -2.07 -5.72
C HIS A 109 -15.91 -2.34 -7.23
N PRO A 110 -14.78 -1.98 -7.85
CA PRO A 110 -14.57 -2.23 -9.27
C PRO A 110 -14.29 -3.71 -9.52
N SER A 111 -14.76 -4.25 -10.65
CA SER A 111 -14.37 -5.58 -11.06
C SER A 111 -12.93 -5.59 -11.57
N LYS A 112 -12.27 -6.76 -11.53
CA LYS A 112 -10.94 -6.93 -12.15
C LYS A 112 -10.92 -6.52 -13.63
N HIS A 113 -12.02 -6.72 -14.35
CA HIS A 113 -12.14 -6.39 -15.77
C HIS A 113 -12.19 -4.88 -15.99
N ASP A 114 -12.84 -4.13 -15.10
CA ASP A 114 -12.85 -2.65 -15.14
C ASP A 114 -11.43 -2.09 -15.04
N ILE A 115 -10.59 -2.68 -14.17
CA ILE A 115 -9.19 -2.26 -13.98
C ILE A 115 -8.33 -2.69 -15.18
N LEU A 116 -8.46 -3.95 -15.62
CA LEU A 116 -7.65 -4.49 -16.72
C LEU A 116 -8.00 -3.90 -18.09
N ALA A 117 -9.20 -3.32 -18.26
CA ALA A 117 -9.55 -2.58 -19.47
C ALA A 117 -8.66 -1.34 -19.69
N LEU A 118 -8.05 -0.81 -18.63
CA LEU A 118 -7.28 0.45 -18.68
C LEU A 118 -5.78 0.25 -18.86
N ARG A 119 -5.28 -0.98 -19.03
CA ARG A 119 -3.83 -1.30 -19.06
C ARG A 119 -3.03 -0.45 -20.02
N GLU A 120 -3.59 -0.16 -21.19
CA GLU A 120 -2.95 0.64 -22.22
C GLU A 120 -2.65 2.08 -21.72
N CYS A 121 -3.57 2.70 -20.96
CA CYS A 121 -3.37 4.03 -20.36
C CYS A 121 -2.15 4.10 -19.42
N PHE A 122 -1.76 2.96 -18.84
CA PHE A 122 -0.66 2.86 -17.87
C PHE A 122 0.63 2.30 -18.47
N SER A 123 0.65 1.95 -19.76
CA SER A 123 1.85 1.43 -20.43
C SER A 123 2.85 2.55 -20.76
N ASP A 124 2.35 3.72 -21.14
CA ASP A 124 3.16 4.92 -21.39
C ASP A 124 2.35 6.20 -21.08
N HIS A 125 2.21 7.16 -22.00
CA HIS A 125 1.40 8.35 -21.75
C HIS A 125 -0.10 7.97 -21.67
N PRO A 126 -0.88 8.48 -20.70
CA PRO A 126 -0.53 9.48 -19.69
C PRO A 126 -0.12 8.96 -18.29
N LEU A 127 -0.40 7.68 -17.96
CA LEU A 127 -0.28 7.18 -16.57
C LEU A 127 0.90 6.24 -16.34
N GLY A 128 1.75 6.05 -17.34
CA GLY A 128 2.93 5.19 -17.28
C GLY A 128 3.91 5.65 -16.22
N MET A 129 4.70 4.69 -15.72
CA MET A 129 5.59 4.90 -14.56
C MET A 129 6.55 6.08 -14.76
N ASN A 130 6.97 6.38 -16.00
CA ASN A 130 7.86 7.50 -16.33
C ASN A 130 7.13 8.85 -16.51
N GLN A 131 5.83 8.81 -16.77
CA GLN A 131 4.98 9.97 -17.02
C GLN A 131 4.33 10.53 -15.75
N LEU A 132 4.38 9.76 -14.64
CA LEU A 132 3.82 10.20 -13.35
C LEU A 132 4.44 11.52 -12.90
N GLN A 133 3.58 12.48 -12.56
CA GLN A 133 3.94 13.78 -12.01
C GLN A 133 4.40 13.66 -10.56
N ALA A 134 5.20 14.63 -10.09
CA ALA A 134 5.77 14.61 -8.75
C ALA A 134 4.72 14.53 -7.63
N LEU A 135 3.59 15.24 -7.77
CA LEU A 135 2.50 15.20 -6.80
C LEU A 135 1.86 13.80 -6.73
N GLN A 136 1.57 13.20 -7.89
CA GLN A 136 1.01 11.86 -7.95
C GLN A 136 1.96 10.81 -7.36
N MET A 137 3.25 10.89 -7.67
CA MET A 137 4.24 9.98 -7.07
C MET A 137 4.30 10.10 -5.55
N ARG A 138 4.17 11.31 -4.97
CA ARG A 138 4.12 11.50 -3.52
C ARG A 138 2.85 10.92 -2.90
N ALA A 139 1.71 11.05 -3.58
CA ALA A 139 0.45 10.44 -3.15
C ALA A 139 0.54 8.90 -3.18
N LEU A 140 0.98 8.32 -4.30
CA LEU A 140 1.19 6.87 -4.42
C LEU A 140 2.23 6.33 -3.43
N SER A 141 3.28 7.11 -3.13
CA SER A 141 4.26 6.74 -2.11
C SER A 141 3.64 6.65 -0.72
N ARG A 142 2.78 7.60 -0.34
CA ARG A 142 2.02 7.52 0.91
C ARG A 142 1.05 6.34 0.92
N ALA A 143 0.36 6.08 -0.19
CA ALA A 143 -0.52 4.92 -0.31
C ALA A 143 0.25 3.61 -0.09
N MET A 144 1.50 3.54 -0.54
CA MET A 144 2.40 2.40 -0.34
C MET A 144 3.18 2.42 0.98
N LEU A 145 2.91 3.37 1.89
CA LEU A 145 3.64 3.56 3.14
C LEU A 145 5.16 3.77 2.95
N LEU A 146 5.54 4.37 1.82
CA LEU A 146 6.91 4.77 1.48
C LEU A 146 7.16 6.24 1.85
N THR A 147 8.43 6.61 2.04
CA THR A 147 8.80 8.01 2.32
C THR A 147 8.54 8.89 1.09
N PRO A 148 7.63 9.88 1.15
CA PRO A 148 7.26 10.70 -0.01
C PRO A 148 8.20 11.88 -0.26
N TYR A 149 9.04 12.25 0.73
CA TYR A 149 9.89 13.45 0.71
C TYR A 149 11.25 13.22 0.06
N LEU A 150 11.27 12.54 -1.10
CA LEU A 150 12.47 12.31 -1.89
C LEU A 150 12.44 13.13 -3.18
N PRO A 151 13.61 13.46 -3.77
CA PRO A 151 13.69 13.98 -5.13
C PRO A 151 12.94 13.07 -6.12
N SER A 152 12.28 13.66 -7.13
CA SER A 152 11.37 12.95 -8.03
C SER A 152 11.98 11.71 -8.70
N VAL A 153 13.26 11.77 -9.09
CA VAL A 153 13.97 10.64 -9.71
C VAL A 153 14.12 9.46 -8.75
N LEU A 154 14.53 9.74 -7.50
CA LEU A 154 14.66 8.71 -6.46
C LEU A 154 13.30 8.16 -6.04
N LEU A 155 12.29 9.03 -5.96
CA LEU A 155 10.92 8.63 -5.65
C LEU A 155 10.37 7.68 -6.72
N ARG A 156 10.57 8.01 -8.01
CA ARG A 156 10.18 7.15 -9.13
C ARG A 156 10.90 5.81 -9.09
N HIS A 157 12.22 5.82 -8.89
CA HIS A 157 12.99 4.58 -8.75
C HIS A 157 12.47 3.72 -7.59
N ARG A 158 12.22 4.32 -6.43
CA ARG A 158 11.70 3.61 -5.25
C ARG A 158 10.33 3.00 -5.51
N LEU A 159 9.41 3.74 -6.14
CA LEU A 159 8.10 3.23 -6.53
C LEU A 159 8.20 2.08 -7.51
N LYS A 160 9.05 2.21 -8.55
CA LYS A 160 9.28 1.16 -9.54
C LYS A 160 9.82 -0.10 -8.88
N THR A 161 10.90 0.01 -8.12
CA THR A 161 11.52 -1.13 -7.42
C THR A 161 10.54 -1.80 -6.46
N HIS A 162 9.82 -1.02 -5.64
CA HIS A 162 8.84 -1.56 -4.71
C HIS A 162 7.70 -2.30 -5.42
N THR A 163 7.18 -1.72 -6.51
CA THR A 163 6.10 -2.32 -7.30
C THR A 163 6.56 -3.60 -8.01
N THR A 164 7.80 -3.62 -8.54
CA THR A 164 8.40 -4.82 -9.13
C THR A 164 8.56 -5.95 -8.08
N VAL A 165 8.99 -5.62 -6.87
CA VAL A 165 9.09 -6.62 -5.78
C VAL A 165 7.71 -7.19 -5.46
N ILE A 166 6.67 -6.36 -5.33
CA ILE A 166 5.30 -6.83 -5.11
C ILE A 166 4.83 -7.73 -6.26
N HIS A 167 5.05 -7.32 -7.51
CA HIS A 167 4.65 -8.11 -8.67
C HIS A 167 5.35 -9.48 -8.70
N GLN A 168 6.64 -9.55 -8.38
CA GLN A 168 7.37 -10.82 -8.28
C GLN A 168 6.86 -11.70 -7.12
N LEU A 169 6.54 -11.08 -5.98
CA LEU A 169 5.90 -11.79 -4.86
C LEU A 169 4.52 -12.33 -5.25
N ASP A 170 3.75 -11.58 -6.05
CA ASP A 170 2.46 -12.01 -6.58
C ASP A 170 2.60 -13.21 -7.51
N GLN A 171 3.58 -13.19 -8.42
CA GLN A 171 3.86 -14.33 -9.30
C GLN A 171 4.27 -15.59 -8.51
N ALA A 172 5.08 -15.43 -7.46
CA ALA A 172 5.44 -16.54 -6.59
C ALA A 172 4.22 -17.05 -5.79
N LEU A 173 3.40 -16.15 -5.29
CA LEU A 173 2.20 -16.50 -4.53
C LEU A 173 1.14 -17.18 -5.42
N ALA A 174 0.99 -16.76 -6.67
CA ALA A 174 0.12 -17.40 -7.65
C ALA A 174 0.55 -18.85 -7.93
N LYS A 175 1.86 -19.13 -7.97
CA LYS A 175 2.41 -20.49 -8.12
C LYS A 175 2.18 -21.35 -6.87
N LEU A 176 2.31 -20.76 -5.68
CA LEU A 176 2.06 -21.46 -4.41
C LEU A 176 0.56 -21.78 -4.23
N GLY A 177 -0.30 -20.84 -4.60
CA GLY A 177 -1.74 -20.91 -4.43
C GLY A 177 -2.21 -20.34 -3.08
N ILE A 178 -3.28 -19.56 -3.11
CA ILE A 178 -3.84 -18.90 -1.90
C ILE A 178 -4.27 -19.93 -0.86
N GLY A 179 -4.76 -21.11 -1.28
CA GLY A 179 -5.22 -22.18 -0.38
C GLY A 179 -4.14 -22.72 0.56
N GLN A 180 -2.85 -22.53 0.24
CA GLN A 180 -1.74 -22.95 1.09
C GLN A 180 -1.40 -21.96 2.20
N LEU A 181 -1.96 -20.74 2.15
CA LEU A 181 -1.72 -19.72 3.16
C LEU A 181 -2.59 -19.94 4.39
N THR A 182 -2.01 -19.70 5.57
CA THR A 182 -2.77 -19.55 6.82
C THR A 182 -3.63 -18.28 6.81
N ALA A 183 -4.62 -18.22 7.70
CA ALA A 183 -5.47 -17.03 7.87
C ALA A 183 -4.65 -15.75 8.06
N GLN A 184 -3.63 -15.80 8.92
CA GLN A 184 -2.77 -14.66 9.24
C GLN A 184 -1.90 -14.23 8.04
N GLU A 185 -1.41 -15.18 7.25
CA GLU A 185 -0.66 -14.88 6.02
C GLU A 185 -1.54 -14.23 4.96
N VAL A 186 -2.79 -14.68 4.79
CA VAL A 186 -3.76 -14.01 3.92
C VAL A 186 -3.98 -12.57 4.35
N LYS A 187 -4.21 -12.32 5.65
CA LYS A 187 -4.38 -10.96 6.19
C LYS A 187 -3.16 -10.09 5.89
N SER A 188 -1.97 -10.60 6.20
CA SER A 188 -0.72 -9.87 6.00
C SER A 188 -0.48 -9.57 4.51
N ALA A 189 -0.78 -10.54 3.63
CA ALA A 189 -0.67 -10.39 2.19
C ALA A 189 -1.63 -9.31 1.65
N CYS A 190 -2.88 -9.29 2.12
CA CYS A 190 -3.85 -8.26 1.76
C CYS A 190 -3.41 -6.86 2.23
N TYR A 191 -2.94 -6.76 3.47
CA TYR A 191 -2.51 -5.50 4.06
C TYR A 191 -1.34 -4.85 3.30
N LEU A 192 -0.36 -5.67 2.93
CA LEU A 192 0.79 -5.27 2.12
C LEU A 192 0.36 -4.62 0.79
N ARG A 193 -0.76 -5.08 0.21
CA ARG A 193 -1.22 -4.71 -1.13
C ARG A 193 -2.24 -3.57 -1.17
N GLY A 194 -2.65 -3.03 -0.02
CA GLY A 194 -3.57 -1.89 0.00
C GLY A 194 -4.75 -2.05 0.95
N LEU A 195 -5.17 -3.29 1.22
CA LEU A 195 -6.43 -3.54 1.90
C LEU A 195 -6.32 -3.48 3.43
N ASN A 196 -7.23 -2.79 4.12
CA ASN A 196 -7.33 -2.94 5.58
C ASN A 196 -7.91 -4.31 5.97
N SER A 197 -7.06 -5.32 6.05
CA SER A 197 -7.51 -6.69 6.31
C SER A 197 -7.91 -6.94 7.77
N THR A 198 -7.57 -6.06 8.71
CA THR A 198 -7.76 -6.23 10.17
C THR A 198 -9.21 -6.54 10.53
N HIS A 199 -10.16 -5.89 9.86
CA HIS A 199 -11.60 -5.95 10.19
C HIS A 199 -12.44 -6.69 9.15
N ILE A 200 -11.81 -7.39 8.20
CA ILE A 200 -12.50 -8.13 7.14
C ILE A 200 -12.59 -9.60 7.54
N ALA A 201 -13.52 -10.39 7.01
CA ALA A 201 -13.48 -11.85 7.20
C ALA A 201 -12.31 -12.49 6.43
N GLU A 202 -11.81 -13.65 6.86
CA GLU A 202 -10.72 -14.34 6.14
C GLU A 202 -11.12 -14.70 4.71
N GLU A 203 -12.30 -15.30 4.52
CA GLU A 203 -12.82 -15.72 3.22
C GLU A 203 -12.86 -14.54 2.24
N ARG A 204 -13.38 -13.39 2.68
CA ARG A 204 -13.38 -12.17 1.87
C ARG A 204 -11.98 -11.66 1.56
N CYS A 205 -11.02 -11.81 2.46
CA CYS A 205 -9.63 -11.50 2.14
C CYS A 205 -9.04 -12.45 1.09
N ARG A 206 -9.39 -13.75 1.12
CA ARG A 206 -8.96 -14.71 0.08
C ARG A 206 -9.53 -14.35 -1.29
N THR A 207 -10.81 -13.99 -1.36
CA THR A 207 -11.45 -13.53 -2.60
C THR A 207 -10.75 -12.28 -3.15
N TRP A 208 -10.56 -11.27 -2.30
CA TRP A 208 -9.86 -10.04 -2.69
C TRP A 208 -8.43 -10.31 -3.16
N LEU A 209 -7.69 -11.15 -2.45
CA LEU A 209 -6.33 -11.53 -2.82
C LEU A 209 -6.31 -12.29 -4.15
N GLY A 210 -7.33 -13.11 -4.42
CA GLY A 210 -7.52 -13.76 -5.71
C GLY A 210 -7.73 -12.78 -6.86
N GLU A 211 -8.57 -11.76 -6.66
CA GLU A 211 -8.76 -10.69 -7.64
C GLU A 211 -7.48 -9.89 -7.86
N TRP A 212 -6.79 -9.52 -6.78
CA TRP A 212 -5.51 -8.84 -6.84
C TRP A 212 -4.48 -9.63 -7.66
N LEU A 213 -4.31 -10.92 -7.38
CA LEU A 213 -3.32 -11.75 -8.08
C LEU A 213 -3.66 -11.91 -9.56
N GLN A 214 -4.95 -12.00 -9.91
CA GLN A 214 -5.38 -12.01 -11.30
C GLN A 214 -5.03 -10.71 -12.02
N ILE A 215 -5.21 -9.56 -11.36
CA ILE A 215 -4.79 -8.27 -11.91
C ILE A 215 -3.26 -8.25 -12.04
N SER A 216 -2.55 -8.39 -10.92
CA SER A 216 -1.08 -8.27 -10.86
C SER A 216 -0.39 -9.20 -11.84
N CYS A 217 -0.71 -10.50 -11.85
CA CYS A 217 -0.06 -11.48 -12.72
C CYS A 217 -0.42 -11.31 -14.20
N SER A 218 -1.49 -10.58 -14.52
CA SER A 218 -1.81 -10.26 -15.91
C SER A 218 -0.93 -9.15 -16.46
N LEU A 219 -0.45 -8.22 -15.63
CA LEU A 219 0.25 -7.00 -16.05
C LEU A 219 1.69 -7.26 -16.54
N LYS A 220 2.13 -6.45 -17.50
CA LYS A 220 3.52 -6.39 -17.98
C LYS A 220 4.33 -5.35 -17.20
N ASP A 221 5.65 -5.40 -17.30
CA ASP A 221 6.56 -4.44 -16.64
C ASP A 221 6.26 -2.97 -16.98
N ALA A 222 5.87 -2.68 -18.23
CA ALA A 222 5.49 -1.34 -18.67
C ALA A 222 4.21 -0.84 -17.97
N GLU A 223 3.31 -1.75 -17.60
CA GLU A 223 1.98 -1.47 -17.04
C GLU A 223 1.99 -1.44 -15.50
N LEU A 224 3.13 -1.61 -14.84
CA LEU A 224 3.21 -1.70 -13.37
C LEU A 224 2.72 -0.43 -12.65
N SER A 225 2.63 0.71 -13.35
CA SER A 225 1.93 1.87 -12.81
C SER A 225 0.47 1.55 -12.46
N LEU A 226 -0.23 0.72 -13.24
CA LEU A 226 -1.59 0.27 -12.94
C LEU A 226 -1.63 -0.55 -11.65
N LEU A 227 -0.63 -1.43 -11.41
CA LEU A 227 -0.55 -2.20 -10.17
C LEU A 227 -0.44 -1.27 -8.95
N LEU A 228 0.36 -0.21 -9.07
CA LEU A 228 0.53 0.80 -8.03
C LEU A 228 -0.76 1.57 -7.76
N HIS A 229 -1.56 1.90 -8.79
CA HIS A 229 -2.88 2.53 -8.61
C HIS A 229 -3.93 1.54 -8.09
N SER A 230 -3.81 0.26 -8.44
CA SER A 230 -4.72 -0.81 -8.01
C SER A 230 -4.73 -1.00 -6.49
N VAL A 231 -3.65 -0.61 -5.80
CA VAL A 231 -3.57 -0.52 -4.33
C VAL A 231 -4.73 0.29 -3.76
N VAL A 232 -5.09 1.38 -4.44
CA VAL A 232 -6.21 2.25 -4.05
C VAL A 232 -7.50 1.78 -4.70
N LEU A 233 -7.50 1.56 -6.02
CA LEU A 233 -8.71 1.25 -6.79
C LEU A 233 -9.43 -0.01 -6.27
N LEU A 234 -8.67 -1.05 -5.93
CA LEU A 234 -9.24 -2.31 -5.44
C LEU A 234 -9.53 -2.29 -3.93
N SER A 235 -9.00 -1.33 -3.17
CA SER A 235 -9.10 -1.32 -1.70
C SER A 235 -10.09 -0.30 -1.15
N ILE A 236 -10.31 0.83 -1.84
CA ILE A 236 -11.04 1.98 -1.29
C ILE A 236 -12.49 1.65 -0.91
N ASN A 237 -13.17 0.86 -1.74
CA ASN A 237 -14.57 0.48 -1.55
C ASN A 237 -14.75 -0.98 -1.10
N TYR A 238 -13.65 -1.66 -0.74
CA TYR A 238 -13.71 -3.03 -0.27
C TYR A 238 -13.93 -3.07 1.26
N THR A 239 -15.16 -2.82 1.68
CA THR A 239 -15.53 -2.79 3.10
C THR A 239 -15.91 -4.18 3.61
N GLY A 240 -15.58 -4.49 4.87
CA GLY A 240 -15.92 -5.75 5.55
C GLY A 240 -17.43 -5.97 5.75
N THR A 241 -18.25 -4.95 5.50
CA THR A 241 -19.71 -4.94 5.67
C THR A 241 -20.42 -5.19 4.34
N GLY A 242 -20.28 -6.39 3.79
CA GLY A 242 -21.10 -6.89 2.70
C GLY A 242 -21.80 -8.15 3.18
N ARG A 243 -23.14 -8.12 3.16
CA ARG A 243 -23.99 -9.31 3.31
C ARG A 243 -23.65 -10.36 2.26
#